data_AF-A0A949XME5-F1
#
_entry.id   AF-A0A949XME5-F1
#
_cell.length_a   1.000
_cell.length_b   1.000
_cell.length_c   1.000
_cell.angle_alpha   90.00
_cell.angle_beta   90.00
_cell.angle_gamma   90.00
#
_symmetry.space_group_name_H-M   'P 1'
#
loop_
_entity.id
_entity.type
_entity.pdbx_description
1 polymer ?
#
loop_
_entity_poly.entity_id
_entity_poly.type
_entity_poly.pdbx_seq_one_letter_code
_entity_poly.pdbx_strand_id
1 'polypeptide(L)'
;MMGSKASTSLVPTRDDRAVMPAILEFQSPSTAIITAPIPASARRVIWMITAMFASFVFAMGVIKIEKVVTATGKVVSQAATLVVQPYETSIVRSIDVQEGQIVRAGDVLAKLDPTFASADVGAFAAQVASLQAEVSR
;
A
#
# COMPACT_ATOMS: atom_id res chain seq x y z
N MET A 1 92.34 -0.07 -47.20
CA MET A 1 92.39 1.41 -47.06
C MET A 1 90.99 1.85 -46.63
N MET A 2 90.69 2.64 -45.59
CA MET A 2 91.45 3.37 -44.57
C MET A 2 90.41 3.91 -43.55
N GLY A 3 90.73 3.92 -42.24
CA GLY A 3 90.07 4.76 -41.21
C GLY A 3 88.84 4.12 -40.54
N SER A 4 88.87 3.64 -39.29
CA SER A 4 89.21 4.34 -38.03
C SER A 4 88.54 5.71 -37.91
N LYS A 5 87.43 5.75 -37.16
CA LYS A 5 87.28 6.66 -36.02
C LYS A 5 86.47 5.99 -34.92
N ALA A 6 87.17 5.69 -33.83
CA ALA A 6 86.59 5.41 -32.54
C ALA A 6 85.70 6.59 -32.11
N SER A 7 84.45 6.28 -31.76
CA SER A 7 83.61 7.15 -30.93
C SER A 7 83.13 6.27 -29.79
N THR A 8 83.92 6.31 -28.72
CA THR A 8 83.69 5.68 -27.44
C THR A 8 82.32 6.08 -26.89
N SER A 9 81.35 5.17 -26.93
CA SER A 9 80.19 5.19 -26.04
C SER A 9 80.41 4.14 -24.95
N LEU A 10 81.07 4.56 -23.87
CA LEU A 10 81.05 3.82 -22.60
C LEU A 10 79.65 3.99 -21.98
N VAL A 11 78.66 3.28 -22.52
CA VAL A 11 77.38 3.08 -21.84
C VAL A 11 77.44 1.68 -21.23
N PRO A 12 77.78 1.55 -19.94
CA PRO A 12 77.67 0.27 -19.27
C PRO A 12 76.18 -0.10 -19.25
N THR A 13 75.84 -1.31 -19.70
CA THR A 13 74.55 -1.97 -19.48
C THR A 13 74.39 -2.26 -17.99
N ARG A 14 74.20 -1.21 -17.19
CA ARG A 14 74.01 -1.29 -15.75
C ARG A 14 72.57 -1.70 -15.50
N ASP A 15 72.38 -2.73 -14.69
CA ASP A 15 71.05 -3.19 -14.30
C ASP A 15 70.36 -2.07 -13.50
N ASP A 16 69.44 -1.35 -14.17
CA ASP A 16 68.78 -0.16 -13.64
C ASP A 16 68.08 -0.45 -12.30
N ARG A 17 67.60 -1.69 -12.11
CA ARG A 17 66.93 -2.13 -10.88
C ARG A 17 67.81 -2.03 -9.64
N ALA A 18 69.11 -2.24 -9.78
CA ALA A 18 70.06 -2.17 -8.68
C ALA A 18 70.45 -0.72 -8.33
N VAL A 19 70.32 0.22 -9.28
CA VAL A 19 70.62 1.65 -9.07
C VAL A 19 69.41 2.48 -8.69
N MET A 20 68.18 2.00 -8.92
CA MET A 20 66.95 2.63 -8.45
C MET A 20 66.98 3.03 -6.96
N PRO A 21 67.36 2.17 -5.99
CA PRO A 21 67.39 2.56 -4.58
C PRO A 21 68.41 3.67 -4.30
N ALA A 22 69.56 3.66 -4.97
CA ALA A 22 70.59 4.69 -4.82
C ALA A 22 70.13 6.04 -5.41
N ILE A 23 69.47 6.03 -6.58
CA ILE A 23 68.93 7.25 -7.21
C ILE A 23 67.81 7.86 -6.35
N LEU A 24 66.99 7.02 -5.70
CA LEU A 24 65.94 7.45 -4.78
C LEU A 24 66.50 8.08 -3.50
N GLU A 25 67.69 7.67 -3.04
CA GLU A 25 68.36 8.24 -1.86
C GLU A 25 68.91 9.66 -2.11
N PHE A 26 69.28 9.99 -3.35
CA PHE A 26 69.70 11.34 -3.75
C PHE A 26 68.53 12.27 -4.11
N GLN A 27 67.31 11.74 -4.21
CA GLN A 27 66.09 12.54 -4.36
C GLN A 27 65.53 12.88 -2.98
N SER A 28 65.04 14.11 -2.81
CA SER A 28 64.40 14.54 -1.57
C SER A 28 63.30 13.53 -1.18
N PRO A 29 63.17 13.14 0.10
CA PRO A 29 62.18 12.15 0.56
C PRO A 29 60.75 12.44 0.09
N SER A 30 60.43 13.73 -0.11
CA SER A 30 59.14 14.19 -0.65
C SER A 30 58.89 13.74 -2.09
N THR A 31 59.93 13.67 -2.92
CA THR A 31 59.84 13.25 -4.34
C THR A 31 59.64 11.73 -4.47
N ALA A 32 60.26 10.94 -3.59
CA ALA A 32 60.08 9.49 -3.58
C ALA A 32 58.64 9.06 -3.25
N ILE A 33 57.94 9.81 -2.38
CA ILE A 33 56.54 9.52 -1.99
C ILE A 33 55.55 9.86 -3.12
N ILE A 34 55.78 10.93 -3.89
CA ILE A 34 54.89 11.31 -5.00
C ILE A 34 55.09 10.45 -6.25
N THR A 35 56.30 9.91 -6.46
CA THR A 35 56.63 9.06 -7.62
C THR A 35 56.45 7.57 -7.32
N ALA A 36 56.20 7.20 -6.06
CA ALA A 36 55.93 5.82 -5.68
C ALA A 36 54.68 5.28 -6.43
N PRO A 37 54.76 4.10 -7.06
CA PRO A 37 53.60 3.50 -7.70
C PRO A 37 52.51 3.25 -6.65
N ILE A 38 51.29 3.67 -6.96
CA ILE A 38 50.14 3.58 -6.04
C ILE A 38 50.02 2.13 -5.54
N PRO A 39 50.09 1.89 -4.21
CA PRO A 39 50.07 0.54 -3.68
C PRO A 39 48.73 -0.14 -3.98
N ALA A 40 48.77 -1.42 -4.35
CA ALA A 40 47.57 -2.18 -4.68
C ALA A 40 46.54 -2.27 -3.53
N SER A 41 46.95 -2.02 -2.29
CA SER A 41 46.06 -1.85 -1.13
C SER A 41 45.17 -0.60 -1.25
N ALA A 42 45.71 0.53 -1.69
CA ALA A 42 44.94 1.77 -1.86
C ALA A 42 43.84 1.60 -2.92
N ARG A 43 44.14 0.90 -4.03
CA ARG A 43 43.14 0.56 -5.04
C ARG A 43 42.01 -0.32 -4.49
N ARG A 44 42.32 -1.28 -3.60
CA ARG A 44 41.31 -2.11 -2.93
C ARG A 44 40.39 -1.30 -2.01
N VAL A 45 40.94 -0.34 -1.28
CA VAL A 45 40.14 0.56 -0.41
C VAL A 45 39.16 1.39 -1.23
N ILE A 46 39.59 1.91 -2.39
CA ILE A 46 38.69 2.66 -3.29
C ILE A 46 37.53 1.78 -3.76
N TRP A 47 37.83 0.57 -4.24
CA TRP A 47 36.79 -0.38 -4.68
C TRP A 47 35.83 -0.77 -3.56
N MET A 48 36.31 -0.94 -2.33
CA MET A 48 35.47 -1.19 -1.15
C MET A 48 34.47 -0.04 -0.91
N ILE A 49 34.95 1.20 -0.93
CA ILE A 49 34.08 2.38 -0.73
C ILE A 49 33.06 2.50 -1.87
N THR A 50 33.50 2.30 -3.12
CA THR A 50 32.62 2.32 -4.29
C THR A 50 31.55 1.23 -4.21
N ALA A 51 31.92 0.01 -3.81
CA ALA A 51 30.99 -1.10 -3.64
C ALA A 51 29.96 -0.82 -2.53
N MET A 52 30.37 -0.21 -1.42
CA MET A 52 29.46 0.19 -0.35
C MET A 52 28.44 1.23 -0.82
N PHE A 53 28.87 2.24 -1.56
CA PHE A 53 27.93 3.21 -2.14
C PHE A 53 26.99 2.55 -3.15
N ALA A 54 27.52 1.70 -4.03
CA ALA A 54 26.71 0.98 -5.01
C ALA A 54 25.67 0.09 -4.35
N SER A 55 25.99 -0.59 -3.24
CA SER A 55 25.03 -1.43 -2.53
C SER A 55 23.89 -0.63 -1.91
N PHE A 56 24.16 0.59 -1.41
CA PHE A 56 23.12 1.48 -0.89
C PHE A 56 22.17 1.94 -2.00
N VAL A 57 22.71 2.36 -3.15
CA VAL A 57 21.89 2.75 -4.32
C VAL A 57 21.05 1.58 -4.81
N PHE A 58 21.63 0.38 -4.87
CA PHE A 58 20.92 -0.83 -5.24
C PHE A 58 19.80 -1.15 -4.24
N ALA A 59 20.08 -1.08 -2.93
CA ALA A 59 19.09 -1.32 -1.88
C ALA A 59 17.93 -0.32 -1.95
N MET A 60 18.18 0.96 -2.22
CA MET A 60 17.10 1.95 -2.42
C MET A 60 16.17 1.59 -3.59
N GLY A 61 16.69 1.00 -4.67
CA GLY A 61 15.88 0.57 -5.81
C GLY A 61 15.07 -0.71 -5.54
N VAL A 62 15.58 -1.61 -4.70
CA VAL A 62 14.93 -2.91 -4.41
C VAL A 62 13.91 -2.79 -3.28
N ILE A 63 14.16 -1.94 -2.28
CA ILE A 63 13.29 -1.82 -1.10
C ILE A 63 12.06 -0.98 -1.47
N LYS A 64 10.94 -1.65 -1.72
CA LYS A 64 9.63 -1.01 -1.89
C LYS A 64 9.09 -0.58 -0.53
N ILE A 65 8.90 0.72 -0.33
CA ILE A 65 8.21 1.24 0.84
C ILE A 65 6.71 1.14 0.58
N GLU A 66 6.05 0.18 1.24
CA GLU A 66 4.60 0.06 1.17
C GLU A 66 3.94 1.18 1.99
N LYS A 67 3.17 2.03 1.31
CA LYS A 67 2.36 3.05 1.95
C LYS A 67 0.97 2.48 2.22
N VAL A 68 0.72 2.08 3.46
CA VAL A 68 -0.62 1.67 3.89
C VAL A 68 -1.41 2.93 4.24
N VAL A 69 -2.50 3.16 3.51
CA VAL A 69 -3.47 4.23 3.80
C VAL A 69 -4.67 3.59 4.48
N THR A 70 -4.82 3.83 5.78
CA THR A 70 -5.98 3.36 6.54
C THR A 70 -7.14 4.33 6.32
N ALA A 71 -8.17 3.89 5.58
CA ALA A 71 -9.42 4.62 5.44
C ALA A 71 -10.47 4.03 6.38
N THR A 72 -11.07 4.87 7.21
CA THR A 72 -12.18 4.46 8.09
C THR A 72 -13.45 4.35 7.26
N GLY A 73 -13.73 3.15 6.74
CA GLY A 73 -14.99 2.84 6.05
C GLY A 73 -16.06 2.37 7.03
N LYS A 74 -17.25 2.96 7.01
CA LYS A 74 -18.43 2.44 7.71
C LYS A 74 -19.26 1.62 6.73
N VAL A 75 -19.38 0.32 6.96
CA VAL A 75 -20.28 -0.54 6.18
C VAL A 75 -21.71 -0.20 6.56
N VAL A 76 -22.45 0.38 5.61
CA VAL A 76 -23.88 0.65 5.74
C VAL A 76 -24.63 -0.28 4.78
N SER A 77 -25.75 -0.84 5.23
CA SER A 77 -26.64 -1.61 4.34
C SER A 77 -27.14 -0.71 3.22
N GLN A 78 -27.18 -1.22 1.98
CA GLN A 78 -27.68 -0.48 0.81
C GLN A 78 -29.18 -0.18 0.91
N ALA A 79 -29.92 -0.99 1.68
CA ALA A 79 -31.34 -0.79 1.93
C ALA A 79 -31.56 0.00 3.23
N ALA A 80 -32.41 1.02 3.16
CA ALA A 80 -32.89 1.74 4.34
C ALA A 80 -33.71 0.80 5.23
N THR A 81 -33.55 0.92 6.54
CA THR A 81 -34.39 0.20 7.51
C THR A 81 -35.84 0.65 7.34
N LEU A 82 -36.69 -0.21 6.78
CA LEU A 82 -38.12 0.04 6.64
C LEU A 82 -38.81 -0.33 7.97
N VAL A 83 -39.30 0.69 8.68
CA VAL A 83 -40.10 0.49 9.90
C VAL A 83 -41.55 0.24 9.48
N VAL A 84 -42.01 -1.00 9.57
CA VAL A 84 -43.41 -1.36 9.30
C VAL A 84 -44.25 -0.97 10.51
N GLN A 85 -45.06 0.09 10.38
CA GLN A 85 -45.95 0.56 11.43
C GLN A 85 -47.41 0.18 11.12
N PRO A 86 -48.19 -0.23 12.13
CA PRO A 86 -49.64 -0.38 11.99
C PRO A 86 -50.29 0.96 11.59
N TYR A 87 -51.26 0.92 10.68
CA TYR A 87 -52.06 2.10 10.31
C TYR A 87 -53.09 2.47 11.38
N GLU A 88 -53.54 1.50 12.18
CA GLU A 88 -54.52 1.67 13.26
C GLU A 88 -53.94 1.18 14.59
N THR A 89 -54.26 1.89 15.68
CA THR A 89 -53.78 1.54 17.03
C THR A 89 -54.46 0.26 17.47
N SER A 90 -53.78 -0.88 17.33
CA SER A 90 -54.34 -2.20 17.61
C SER A 90 -53.35 -3.07 18.38
N ILE A 91 -53.89 -3.94 19.24
CA ILE A 91 -53.10 -4.83 20.07
C ILE A 91 -52.53 -5.94 19.16
N VAL A 92 -51.21 -6.13 19.20
CA VAL A 92 -50.54 -7.20 18.44
C VAL A 92 -50.90 -8.55 19.05
N ARG A 93 -51.56 -9.42 18.28
CA ARG A 93 -52.00 -10.74 18.74
C ARG A 93 -50.94 -11.82 18.51
N SER A 94 -50.25 -11.78 17.39
CA SER A 94 -49.09 -12.64 17.11
C SER A 94 -48.13 -11.98 16.14
N ILE A 95 -46.84 -12.22 16.34
CA ILE A 95 -45.76 -11.87 15.42
C ILE A 95 -45.36 -13.18 14.76
N ASP A 96 -45.60 -13.30 13.45
CA ASP A 96 -45.44 -14.55 12.71
C ASP A 96 -44.04 -14.65 12.04
N VAL A 97 -43.07 -13.83 12.50
CA VAL A 97 -41.70 -13.73 11.95
C VAL A 97 -40.63 -13.80 13.03
N GLN A 98 -39.45 -14.35 12.68
CA GLN A 98 -38.28 -14.46 13.55
C GLN A 98 -37.19 -13.44 13.16
N GLU A 99 -36.37 -13.03 14.14
CA GLU A 99 -35.24 -12.14 13.90
C GLU A 99 -34.27 -12.74 12.87
N GLY A 100 -34.01 -11.99 11.78
CA GLY A 100 -33.11 -12.41 10.69
C GLY A 100 -33.79 -13.18 9.54
N GLN A 101 -35.10 -13.40 9.59
CA GLN A 101 -35.84 -14.05 8.50
C GLN A 101 -35.96 -13.12 7.28
N ILE A 102 -35.64 -13.64 6.08
CA ILE A 102 -35.82 -12.91 4.82
C ILE A 102 -37.30 -12.94 4.45
N VAL A 103 -37.94 -11.77 4.42
CA VAL A 103 -39.37 -11.60 4.06
C VAL A 103 -39.51 -10.90 2.73
N ARG A 104 -40.59 -11.21 1.99
CA ARG A 104 -40.94 -10.59 0.71
C ARG A 104 -42.18 -9.70 0.86
N ALA A 105 -42.37 -8.80 -0.10
CA ALA A 105 -43.57 -7.98 -0.14
C ALA A 105 -44.82 -8.87 -0.26
N GLY A 106 -45.73 -8.77 0.70
CA GLY A 106 -46.97 -9.56 0.77
C GLY A 106 -46.99 -10.60 1.89
N ASP A 107 -45.86 -10.87 2.56
CA ASP A 107 -45.82 -11.80 3.67
C ASP A 107 -46.51 -11.21 4.92
N VAL A 108 -47.30 -12.03 5.62
CA VAL A 108 -47.97 -11.63 6.86
C VAL A 108 -46.93 -11.60 7.98
N LEU A 109 -46.55 -10.39 8.41
CA LEU A 109 -45.53 -10.19 9.45
C LEU A 109 -46.11 -10.30 10.86
N ALA A 110 -47.30 -9.74 11.07
CA ALA A 110 -47.99 -9.76 12.35
C ALA A 110 -49.50 -9.74 12.14
N LYS A 111 -50.24 -10.39 13.04
CA LYS A 111 -51.70 -10.35 13.09
C LYS A 111 -52.14 -9.42 14.21
N LEU A 112 -52.92 -8.41 13.85
CA LEU A 112 -53.46 -7.42 14.78
C LEU A 112 -54.87 -7.85 15.21
N ASP A 113 -55.28 -7.51 16.44
CA ASP A 113 -56.58 -7.88 16.98
C ASP A 113 -57.72 -7.24 16.14
N PRO A 114 -58.62 -8.05 15.53
CA PRO A 114 -59.67 -7.55 14.64
C PRO A 114 -60.86 -6.92 15.39
N THR A 115 -60.86 -6.87 16.73
CA THR A 115 -62.02 -6.38 17.50
C THR A 115 -62.45 -4.98 17.08
N PHE A 116 -61.51 -4.03 16.93
CA PHE A 116 -61.83 -2.67 16.48
C PHE A 116 -62.23 -2.62 14.99
N ALA A 117 -61.46 -3.29 14.12
CA ALA A 117 -61.76 -3.32 12.69
C ALA A 117 -63.14 -3.94 12.37
N SER A 118 -63.54 -4.97 13.12
CA SER A 118 -64.85 -5.60 12.96
C SER A 118 -66.01 -4.74 13.48
N ALA A 119 -65.78 -3.98 14.56
CA ALA A 119 -66.76 -3.04 15.10
C ALA A 119 -67.01 -1.88 14.14
N ASP A 120 -65.97 -1.32 13.53
CA ASP A 120 -66.08 -0.23 12.56
C ASP A 120 -66.84 -0.66 11.30
N VAL A 121 -66.53 -1.83 10.75
CA VAL A 121 -67.27 -2.39 9.60
C VAL A 121 -68.75 -2.59 9.93
N GLY A 122 -69.07 -3.07 11.13
CA GLY A 122 -70.44 -3.22 11.60
C GLY A 122 -71.17 -1.87 11.71
N ALA A 123 -70.51 -0.85 12.26
CA ALA A 123 -71.05 0.49 12.38
C ALA A 123 -71.31 1.13 11.00
N PHE A 124 -70.36 1.03 10.08
CA PHE A 124 -70.52 1.55 8.72
C PHE A 124 -71.61 0.82 7.94
N ALA A 125 -71.70 -0.52 8.05
CA ALA A 125 -72.76 -1.28 7.42
C ALA A 125 -74.15 -0.88 7.94
N ALA A 126 -74.29 -0.67 9.25
CA ALA A 126 -75.53 -0.19 9.85
C ALA A 126 -75.92 1.22 9.36
N GLN A 127 -74.93 2.11 9.20
CA GLN A 127 -75.15 3.47 8.71
C GLN A 127 -75.55 3.49 7.23
N VAL A 128 -74.92 2.65 6.40
CA VAL A 128 -75.33 2.47 4.99
C VAL A 128 -76.76 1.93 4.91
N ALA A 129 -77.10 0.96 5.74
CA ALA A 129 -78.45 0.40 5.78
C ALA A 129 -79.50 1.43 6.19
N SER A 130 -79.21 2.29 7.18
CA SER A 130 -80.14 3.36 7.58
C SER A 130 -80.30 4.42 6.48
N LEU A 131 -79.20 4.82 5.84
CA LEU A 131 -79.23 5.80 4.74
C LEU A 131 -79.99 5.26 3.53
N GLN A 132 -79.81 3.98 3.18
CA GLN A 132 -80.60 3.33 2.12
C GLN A 132 -82.08 3.25 2.48
N ALA A 133 -82.42 2.93 3.74
CA ALA A 133 -83.81 2.91 4.19
C ALA A 133 -84.47 4.29 4.08
N GLU A 134 -83.74 5.36 4.37
CA GLU A 134 -84.22 6.74 4.27
C GLU A 134 -84.39 7.21 2.81
N VAL A 135 -83.49 6.81 1.90
CA VAL A 135 -83.62 7.11 0.46
C VAL A 135 -84.74 6.29 -0.20
N SER A 136 -85.02 5.09 0.30
CA SER A 136 -86.08 4.22 -0.22
C SER A 136 -87.50 4.57 0.25
N ARG A 137 -87.61 5.49 1.22
CA ARG A 137 -88.85 5.94 1.84
C ARG A 137 -89.40 7.18 1.14
#